data_AF-A0A2J0M0I8-F1
#
_entry.id   AF-A0A2J0M0I8-F1
#
_cell.length_a   1.000
_cell.length_b   1.000
_cell.length_c   1.000
_cell.angle_alpha   90.00
_cell.angle_beta   90.00
_cell.angle_gamma   90.00
#
_symmetry.space_group_name_H-M   'P 1'
#
loop_
_entity.id
_entity.type
_entity.pdbx_description
1 polymer ?
#
loop_
_entity_poly.entity_id
_entity_poly.type
_entity_poly.pdbx_seq_one_letter_code
_entity_poly.pdbx_strand_id
1 'polypeptide(L)'
;MNLRTKIFFLIGGLLAVFFSAVILFTSYKLTKDFSGLEQENLHKNLDRVQDAMNERIKNLSTKLGDWAVWDDSYQFIIDHNEEYIQSNLQDNAFDILGINFVVFIDADGRVVFQKFVQNGKEVPFPSTFSDHLMKDFADGEISKAGNHQEFVTLFGKLVVYTSRPITSSDGIAPANGVIIFGYIVDGNEIQEIANLTHLDVTYALFENPSDKPDGFDLARANLSLENNHFIPKSASSQMITGFILISEADGDPVFILRVDMPRDIYQKGQSSILLFVVFILLSGIIFCLATFYLLGHFVLDKIAYLDQEIQRVRKGSDVKKEIIISGKDEIAHLAEDMNQTFKDLEENEENMRIQNESLELSKKATLNILEDVAASEKELKDKTIELLKFKQAADTSFDHTIITDADGVVIYVNHAAEMLTGYLREEMIGAKPSLWGKQMSHEFYEKMWITIKTEKKIFAGEITNKRKNGQVYLVSARITPIVSEEGIIQFFVGIESDITEERASQLRIVRHAAELQESNELIEKQKERAESILRY
;
A
#
# COMPACT_ATOMS: atom_id res chain seq x y z
N MET A 1 -5.48 -12.81 -7.41
CA MET A 1 -4.03 -12.85 -7.69
C MET A 1 -3.28 -12.49 -6.41
N ASN A 2 -2.39 -13.36 -5.93
CA ASN A 2 -1.64 -13.12 -4.68
C ASN A 2 -0.74 -11.89 -4.79
N LEU A 3 -0.45 -11.25 -3.66
CA LEU A 3 0.40 -10.06 -3.57
C LEU A 3 1.77 -10.31 -4.23
N ARG A 4 2.35 -11.50 -4.03
CA ARG A 4 3.60 -11.93 -4.68
C ARG A 4 3.54 -11.83 -6.20
N THR A 5 2.47 -12.36 -6.80
CA THR A 5 2.28 -12.38 -8.25
C THR A 5 2.07 -10.95 -8.79
N LYS A 6 1.32 -10.11 -8.07
CA LYS A 6 1.14 -8.69 -8.44
C LYS A 6 2.48 -7.95 -8.46
N ILE A 7 3.28 -8.09 -7.41
CA ILE A 7 4.56 -7.39 -7.31
C ILE A 7 5.56 -7.93 -8.35
N PHE A 8 5.57 -9.24 -8.59
CA PHE A 8 6.39 -9.84 -9.65
C PHE A 8 6.11 -9.21 -11.02
N PHE A 9 4.83 -9.10 -11.43
CA PHE A 9 4.48 -8.48 -12.70
C PHE A 9 4.75 -6.97 -12.72
N LEU A 10 4.55 -6.26 -11.61
CA LEU A 10 4.82 -4.82 -11.53
C LEU A 10 6.31 -4.52 -11.68
N ILE A 11 7.16 -5.15 -10.86
CA ILE A 11 8.61 -4.96 -10.87
C ILE A 11 9.20 -5.50 -12.16
N GLY A 12 8.78 -6.70 -12.58
CA GLY A 12 9.24 -7.30 -13.83
C GLY A 12 8.89 -6.44 -15.05
N GLY A 13 7.69 -5.86 -15.10
CA GLY A 13 7.28 -4.93 -16.15
C GLY A 13 8.11 -3.64 -16.15
N LEU A 14 8.34 -3.04 -14.97
CA LEU A 14 9.13 -1.80 -14.85
C LEU A 14 10.59 -2.01 -15.24
N LEU A 15 11.18 -3.15 -14.83
CA LEU A 15 12.53 -3.54 -15.23
C LEU A 15 12.60 -3.85 -16.73
N ALA A 16 11.61 -4.52 -17.31
CA ALA A 16 11.57 -4.78 -18.75
C ALA A 16 11.55 -3.47 -19.56
N VAL A 17 10.77 -2.47 -19.13
CA VAL A 17 10.75 -1.13 -19.75
C VAL A 17 12.12 -0.45 -19.63
N PHE A 18 12.72 -0.48 -18.43
CA PHE A 18 14.04 0.09 -18.19
C PHE A 18 15.12 -0.54 -19.08
N PHE A 19 15.23 -1.87 -19.09
CA PHE A 19 16.22 -2.57 -19.92
C PHE A 19 15.96 -2.38 -21.41
N SER A 20 14.70 -2.32 -21.85
CA SER A 20 14.36 -2.02 -23.25
C SER A 20 14.82 -0.63 -23.65
N ALA A 21 14.62 0.38 -22.79
CA ALA A 21 15.07 1.74 -23.05
C ALA A 21 16.60 1.82 -23.13
N VAL A 22 17.32 1.14 -22.24
CA VAL A 22 18.79 1.06 -22.27
C VAL A 22 19.28 0.39 -23.56
N ILE A 23 18.71 -0.75 -23.93
CA ILE A 23 19.08 -1.49 -25.15
C ILE A 23 18.85 -0.62 -26.39
N LEU A 24 17.68 0.04 -26.51
CA LEU A 24 17.35 0.91 -27.64
C LEU A 24 18.33 2.09 -27.73
N PHE A 25 18.55 2.78 -26.61
CA PHE A 25 19.47 3.92 -26.56
C PHE A 25 20.89 3.52 -26.92
N THR A 26 21.43 2.47 -26.30
CA THR A 26 22.79 2.00 -26.55
C THR A 26 22.96 1.51 -27.97
N SER A 27 22.02 0.73 -28.50
CA SER A 27 22.11 0.22 -29.89
C SER A 27 22.08 1.35 -30.91
N TYR A 28 21.22 2.35 -30.72
CA TYR A 28 21.14 3.52 -31.58
C TYR A 28 22.43 4.36 -31.52
N LYS A 29 22.89 4.70 -30.31
CA LYS A 29 24.08 5.54 -30.11
C LYS A 29 25.35 4.87 -30.64
N LEU A 30 25.59 3.60 -30.28
CA LEU A 30 26.77 2.87 -30.74
C LEU A 30 26.77 2.67 -32.26
N THR A 31 25.64 2.32 -32.86
CA THR A 31 25.55 2.17 -34.33
C THR A 31 25.91 3.47 -35.04
N LYS A 32 25.43 4.61 -34.52
CA LYS A 32 25.75 5.93 -35.07
C LYS A 32 27.23 6.26 -34.89
N ASP A 33 27.80 5.98 -33.73
CA ASP A 33 29.21 6.27 -33.45
C ASP A 33 30.15 5.41 -34.31
N PHE A 34 29.87 4.11 -34.49
CA PHE A 34 30.65 3.25 -35.40
C PHE A 34 30.57 3.73 -36.85
N SER A 35 29.39 4.13 -37.32
CA SER A 35 29.26 4.70 -38.67
C SER A 35 30.00 6.02 -38.82
N GLY A 36 30.06 6.84 -37.77
CA GLY A 36 30.83 8.09 -37.76
C GLY A 36 32.34 7.85 -37.79
N LEU A 37 32.84 6.89 -37.01
CA LEU A 37 34.25 6.49 -37.04
C LEU A 37 34.69 5.99 -38.42
N GLU A 38 33.83 5.25 -39.12
CA GLU A 38 34.12 4.82 -40.49
C GLU A 38 34.15 5.98 -41.49
N GLN A 39 33.25 6.96 -41.35
CA GLN A 39 33.28 8.15 -42.19
C GLN A 39 34.57 8.95 -41.98
N GLU A 40 35.02 9.08 -40.72
CA GLU A 40 36.30 9.73 -40.40
C GLU A 40 37.49 8.95 -40.98
N ASN A 41 37.47 7.61 -40.87
CA ASN A 41 38.51 6.77 -41.43
C ASN A 41 38.54 6.83 -42.97
N LEU A 42 37.37 6.87 -43.61
CA LEU A 42 37.26 7.07 -45.05
C LEU A 42 37.81 8.43 -45.46
N HIS A 43 37.47 9.51 -44.76
CA HIS A 43 38.02 10.83 -45.05
C HIS A 43 39.57 10.85 -45.01
N LYS A 44 40.18 10.27 -43.96
CA LYS A 44 41.65 10.11 -43.87
C LYS A 44 42.23 9.26 -45.01
N ASN A 45 41.48 8.27 -45.49
CA ASN A 45 41.89 7.43 -46.60
C ASN A 45 41.73 8.14 -47.96
N LEU A 46 40.75 9.04 -48.10
CA LEU A 46 40.65 9.93 -49.25
C LEU A 46 41.86 10.86 -49.32
N ASP A 47 42.23 11.50 -48.19
CA ASP A 47 43.46 12.29 -48.09
C ASP A 47 44.69 11.47 -48.50
N ARG A 48 44.81 10.22 -48.02
CA ARG A 48 45.95 9.35 -48.35
C ARG A 48 46.06 9.07 -49.86
N VAL A 49 44.94 8.85 -50.55
CA VAL A 49 44.93 8.64 -52.00
C VAL A 49 45.36 9.90 -52.73
N GLN A 50 44.84 11.05 -52.31
CA GLN A 50 45.21 12.35 -52.87
C GLN A 50 46.70 12.67 -52.64
N ASP A 51 47.22 12.43 -51.44
CA ASP A 51 48.63 12.60 -51.10
C ASP A 51 49.55 11.68 -51.91
N ALA A 52 49.16 10.41 -52.10
CA ALA A 52 49.92 9.47 -52.91
C ALA A 52 50.03 9.94 -54.38
N MET A 53 48.95 10.50 -54.93
CA MET A 53 48.99 11.12 -56.25
C MET A 53 49.87 12.38 -56.28
N ASN A 54 49.71 13.29 -55.33
CA ASN A 54 50.50 14.51 -55.26
C ASN A 54 52.00 14.21 -55.16
N GLU A 55 52.37 13.19 -54.39
CA GLU A 55 53.77 12.76 -54.28
C GLU A 55 54.30 12.17 -55.60
N ARG A 56 53.47 11.50 -56.40
CA ARG A 56 53.85 11.05 -57.76
C ARG A 56 54.18 12.23 -58.68
N ILE A 57 53.37 13.28 -58.65
CA ILE A 57 53.61 14.50 -59.44
C ILE A 57 54.86 15.24 -58.96
N LYS A 58 55.01 15.37 -57.65
CA LYS A 58 56.19 15.99 -57.05
C LYS A 58 57.47 15.23 -57.42
N ASN A 59 57.45 13.90 -57.40
CA ASN A 59 58.57 13.09 -57.86
C ASN A 59 58.89 13.30 -59.34
N LEU A 60 57.87 13.44 -60.20
CA LEU A 60 58.07 13.79 -61.60
C LEU A 60 58.74 15.16 -61.74
N SER A 61 58.26 16.17 -61.00
CA SER A 61 58.84 17.52 -61.01
C SER A 61 60.29 17.54 -60.51
N THR A 62 60.62 16.74 -59.49
CA THR A 62 62.00 16.58 -59.02
C THR A 62 62.90 15.98 -60.09
N LYS A 63 62.49 14.89 -60.75
CA LYS A 63 63.24 14.29 -61.86
C LYS A 63 63.47 15.29 -63.00
N LEU A 64 62.44 16.05 -63.39
CA LEU A 64 62.57 17.09 -64.40
C LEU A 64 63.54 18.21 -63.97
N GLY A 65 63.55 18.54 -62.67
CA GLY A 65 64.46 19.50 -62.08
C GLY A 65 65.93 19.19 -62.31
N ASP A 66 66.30 17.91 -62.17
CA ASP A 66 67.67 17.47 -62.41
C ASP A 66 68.06 17.63 -63.89
N TRP A 67 67.13 17.33 -64.81
CA TRP A 67 67.36 17.42 -66.26
C TRP A 67 67.42 18.85 -66.77
N ALA A 68 66.63 19.75 -66.17
CA ALA A 68 66.52 21.15 -66.59
C ALA A 68 67.80 21.97 -66.32
N VAL A 69 68.68 21.49 -65.43
CA VAL A 69 69.93 22.19 -65.06
C VAL A 69 71.19 21.59 -65.69
N TRP A 70 71.08 20.57 -66.54
CA TRP A 70 72.24 20.00 -67.20
C TRP A 70 72.74 20.92 -68.32
N ASP A 71 74.06 21.13 -68.36
CA ASP A 71 74.70 21.89 -69.45
C ASP A 71 74.44 21.24 -70.81
N ASP A 72 74.34 19.91 -70.87
CA ASP A 72 73.97 19.17 -72.08
C ASP A 72 72.54 19.49 -72.55
N SER A 73 71.58 19.59 -71.62
CA SER A 73 70.20 20.00 -71.93
C SER A 73 70.15 21.44 -72.42
N TYR A 74 70.95 22.32 -71.81
CA TYR A 74 71.09 23.72 -72.22
C TYR A 74 71.66 23.83 -73.63
N GLN A 75 72.73 23.07 -73.91
CA GLN A 75 73.41 23.06 -75.19
C GLN A 75 72.55 22.45 -76.31
N PHE A 76 71.77 21.42 -75.99
CA PHE A 76 70.84 20.76 -76.93
C PHE A 76 69.80 21.72 -77.51
N ILE A 77 69.28 22.67 -76.72
CA ILE A 77 68.36 23.71 -77.22
C ILE A 77 69.00 24.60 -78.28
N ILE A 78 70.33 24.78 -78.23
CA ILE A 78 71.07 25.66 -79.14
C ILE A 78 71.43 24.90 -80.43
N ASP A 79 72.06 23.73 -80.30
CA ASP A 79 72.67 23.03 -81.43
C ASP A 79 71.87 21.86 -82.00
N HIS A 80 70.80 21.45 -81.32
CA HIS A 80 69.91 20.36 -81.73
C HIS A 80 70.66 19.05 -82.03
N ASN A 81 71.75 18.79 -81.29
CA ASN A 81 72.63 17.68 -81.60
C ASN A 81 71.93 16.31 -81.45
N GLU A 82 72.14 15.41 -82.43
CA GLU A 82 71.54 14.07 -82.43
C GLU A 82 72.13 13.16 -81.33
N GLU A 83 73.34 13.44 -80.85
CA GLU A 83 74.01 12.65 -79.81
C GLU A 83 73.24 12.70 -78.49
N TYR A 84 72.70 13.86 -78.11
CA TYR A 84 71.84 14.02 -76.94
C TYR A 84 70.57 13.16 -77.03
N ILE A 85 69.94 13.10 -78.21
CA ILE A 85 68.75 12.28 -78.44
C ILE A 85 69.10 10.78 -78.30
N GLN A 86 70.21 10.35 -78.90
CA GLN A 86 70.65 8.96 -78.87
C GLN A 86 71.17 8.50 -77.49
N SER A 87 71.67 9.41 -76.66
CA SER A 87 72.18 9.08 -75.32
C SER A 87 71.09 9.15 -74.24
N ASN A 88 70.22 10.18 -74.31
CA ASN A 88 69.29 10.50 -73.21
C ASN A 88 67.82 10.22 -73.53
N LEU A 89 67.40 10.23 -74.81
CA LEU A 89 65.98 10.16 -75.20
C LEU A 89 65.60 8.83 -75.90
N GLN A 90 66.29 7.76 -75.53
CA GLN A 90 65.98 6.38 -75.95
C GLN A 90 64.66 5.88 -75.33
N ASP A 91 63.98 4.94 -75.99
CA ASP A 91 62.64 4.47 -75.57
C ASP A 91 62.62 3.93 -74.13
N ASN A 92 63.69 3.24 -73.71
CA ASN A 92 63.82 2.70 -72.35
C ASN A 92 63.98 3.78 -71.27
N ALA A 93 64.43 4.99 -71.63
CA ALA A 93 64.55 6.10 -70.68
C ALA A 93 63.17 6.57 -70.20
N PHE A 94 62.14 6.48 -71.05
CA PHE A 94 60.76 6.85 -70.72
C PHE A 94 60.19 5.94 -69.63
N ASP A 95 60.46 4.64 -69.72
CA ASP A 95 60.04 3.66 -68.70
C ASP A 95 60.75 3.92 -67.34
N ILE A 96 62.07 4.23 -67.36
CA ILE A 96 62.85 4.52 -66.14
C ILE A 96 62.38 5.83 -65.49
N LEU A 97 62.10 6.84 -66.29
CA LEU A 97 61.63 8.15 -65.82
C LEU A 97 60.16 8.08 -65.38
N GLY A 98 59.38 7.11 -65.88
CA GLY A 98 57.95 6.99 -65.63
C GLY A 98 57.16 8.07 -66.37
N ILE A 99 57.56 8.37 -67.61
CA ILE A 99 56.94 9.40 -68.45
C ILE A 99 56.46 8.78 -69.76
N ASN A 100 55.42 9.36 -70.35
CA ASN A 100 55.01 9.00 -71.70
C ASN A 100 55.51 9.99 -72.74
N PHE A 101 55.71 11.27 -72.41
CA PHE A 101 56.24 12.23 -73.37
C PHE A 101 57.26 13.17 -72.75
N VAL A 102 58.09 13.72 -73.65
CA VAL A 102 58.96 14.86 -73.41
C VAL A 102 58.78 15.88 -74.52
N VAL A 103 58.81 17.16 -74.17
CA VAL A 103 58.83 18.28 -75.12
C VAL A 103 59.93 19.26 -74.70
N PHE A 104 60.74 19.67 -75.67
CA PHE A 104 61.72 20.74 -75.55
C PHE A 104 61.25 21.92 -76.39
N ILE A 105 61.19 23.10 -75.77
CA ILE A 105 60.75 24.35 -76.38
C ILE A 105 61.91 25.35 -76.28
N ASP A 106 62.21 26.06 -77.36
CA ASP A 106 63.23 27.11 -77.36
C ASP A 106 62.72 28.41 -76.70
N ALA A 107 63.62 29.40 -76.61
CA ALA A 107 63.30 30.71 -76.05
C ALA A 107 62.21 31.49 -76.80
N ASP A 108 61.98 31.16 -78.08
CA ASP A 108 60.98 31.80 -78.93
C ASP A 108 59.63 31.05 -78.88
N GLY A 109 59.49 30.03 -78.04
CA GLY A 109 58.27 29.23 -77.91
C GLY A 109 58.09 28.16 -78.98
N ARG A 110 59.15 27.82 -79.74
CA ARG A 110 59.09 26.80 -80.80
C ARG A 110 59.52 25.43 -80.27
N VAL A 111 58.83 24.38 -80.71
CA VAL A 111 59.22 23.00 -80.39
C VAL A 111 60.54 22.64 -81.07
N VAL A 112 61.58 22.43 -80.26
CA VAL A 112 62.90 21.93 -80.66
C VAL A 112 62.85 20.42 -80.87
N PHE A 113 62.23 19.72 -79.91
CA PHE A 113 62.10 18.27 -79.94
C PHE A 113 60.85 17.84 -79.19
N GLN A 114 60.17 16.81 -79.69
CA GLN A 114 59.08 16.17 -78.96
C GLN A 114 59.10 14.68 -79.24
N LYS A 115 58.77 13.88 -78.23
CA LYS A 115 58.65 12.44 -78.36
C LYS A 115 57.56 11.93 -77.42
N PHE A 116 56.74 11.02 -77.93
CA PHE A 116 55.66 10.40 -77.19
C PHE A 116 55.75 8.89 -77.34
N VAL A 117 55.80 8.19 -76.21
CA VAL A 117 55.99 6.75 -76.08
C VAL A 117 54.79 6.19 -75.34
N GLN A 118 54.15 5.19 -75.95
CA GLN A 118 53.04 4.45 -75.36
C GLN A 118 53.31 2.96 -75.52
N ASN A 119 53.20 2.21 -74.42
CA ASN A 119 53.50 0.78 -74.37
C ASN A 119 54.91 0.43 -74.90
N GLY A 120 55.91 1.24 -74.52
CA GLY A 120 57.31 1.05 -74.89
C GLY A 120 57.64 1.29 -76.36
N LYS A 121 56.77 1.96 -77.11
CA LYS A 121 57.01 2.32 -78.52
C LYS A 121 56.66 3.78 -78.78
N GLU A 122 57.46 4.42 -79.62
CA GLU A 122 57.16 5.76 -80.12
C GLU A 122 55.86 5.76 -80.93
N VAL A 123 54.99 6.71 -80.63
CA VAL A 123 53.72 6.96 -81.29
C VAL A 123 53.63 8.42 -81.73
N PRO A 124 52.88 8.74 -82.79
CA PRO A 124 52.76 10.11 -83.27
C PRO A 124 52.26 11.03 -82.16
N PHE A 125 52.93 12.19 -82.05
CA PHE A 125 52.55 13.20 -81.08
C PHE A 125 51.15 13.75 -81.43
N PRO A 126 50.16 13.64 -80.54
CA PRO A 126 48.79 14.02 -80.87
C PRO A 126 48.66 15.53 -81.15
N SER A 127 47.98 15.94 -82.24
CA SER A 127 47.99 17.33 -82.73
C SER A 127 47.35 18.34 -81.77
N THR A 128 46.32 17.92 -81.03
CA THR A 128 45.60 18.73 -80.04
C THR A 128 46.42 19.04 -78.77
N PHE A 129 47.64 18.49 -78.65
CA PHE A 129 48.53 18.54 -77.48
C PHE A 129 49.41 19.76 -77.61
N SER A 130 49.99 19.92 -78.81
CA SER A 130 50.79 21.07 -79.17
C SER A 130 49.95 22.34 -79.03
N ASP A 131 48.70 22.37 -79.48
CA ASP A 131 47.86 23.57 -79.38
C ASP A 131 47.57 23.98 -77.92
N HIS A 132 47.39 23.02 -77.01
CA HIS A 132 47.09 23.29 -75.61
C HIS A 132 48.34 23.70 -74.82
N LEU A 133 49.42 22.91 -74.87
CA LEU A 133 50.67 23.29 -74.19
C LEU A 133 51.25 24.58 -74.73
N MET A 134 51.22 24.79 -76.06
CA MET A 134 51.78 26.01 -76.65
C MET A 134 50.99 27.25 -76.24
N LYS A 135 49.74 27.13 -75.79
CA LYS A 135 48.95 28.29 -75.32
C LYS A 135 49.59 28.97 -74.12
N ASP A 136 50.17 28.20 -73.21
CA ASP A 136 50.82 28.72 -71.99
C ASP A 136 52.23 29.26 -72.26
N PHE A 137 52.85 28.84 -73.37
CA PHE A 137 54.17 29.28 -73.81
C PHE A 137 54.14 30.25 -75.01
N ALA A 138 52.96 30.59 -75.54
CA ALA A 138 52.78 31.39 -76.76
C ALA A 138 53.18 32.86 -76.61
N ASP A 139 53.19 33.40 -75.39
CA ASP A 139 53.50 34.82 -75.12
C ASP A 139 55.02 35.11 -75.07
N GLY A 140 55.89 34.13 -75.34
CA GLY A 140 57.35 34.33 -75.43
C GLY A 140 58.06 34.67 -74.12
N GLU A 141 57.33 34.73 -72.99
CA GLU A 141 57.91 34.89 -71.67
C GLU A 141 58.24 33.53 -71.05
N ILE A 142 59.44 33.00 -71.34
CA ILE A 142 60.01 31.84 -70.61
C ILE A 142 59.99 32.08 -69.09
N SER A 143 60.04 33.34 -68.67
CA SER A 143 59.90 33.76 -67.27
C SER A 143 58.51 33.49 -66.66
N LYS A 144 57.46 33.36 -67.47
CA LYS A 144 56.14 32.85 -67.03
C LYS A 144 56.07 31.33 -67.01
N ALA A 145 56.95 30.62 -67.72
CA ALA A 145 57.11 29.17 -67.69
C ALA A 145 57.81 28.70 -66.39
N GLY A 146 57.35 29.17 -65.23
CA GLY A 146 57.80 28.70 -63.92
C GLY A 146 57.62 27.19 -63.72
N ASN A 147 57.89 26.71 -62.51
CA ASN A 147 57.65 25.30 -62.17
C ASN A 147 56.13 25.03 -62.19
N HIS A 148 55.59 24.53 -63.30
CA HIS A 148 54.19 24.15 -63.43
C HIS A 148 54.04 22.65 -63.16
N GLN A 149 52.96 22.30 -62.49
CA GLN A 149 52.52 20.93 -62.22
C GLN A 149 51.02 20.93 -62.41
N GLU A 150 50.53 20.18 -63.39
CA GLU A 150 49.13 20.31 -63.79
C GLU A 150 48.54 18.95 -64.18
N PHE A 151 47.29 18.76 -63.74
CA PHE A 151 46.39 17.75 -64.28
C PHE A 151 45.60 18.42 -65.39
N VAL A 152 45.53 17.78 -66.55
CA VAL A 152 44.79 18.33 -67.70
C VAL A 152 44.10 17.19 -68.45
N THR A 153 42.94 17.48 -69.02
CA THR A 153 42.31 16.55 -69.96
C THR A 153 42.81 16.81 -71.39
N LEU A 154 43.62 15.91 -71.92
CA LEU A 154 44.12 15.99 -73.30
C LEU A 154 43.67 14.75 -74.08
N PHE A 155 43.04 14.96 -75.24
CA PHE A 155 42.51 13.88 -76.12
C PHE A 155 41.47 12.97 -75.45
N GLY A 156 40.71 13.51 -74.50
CA GLY A 156 39.79 12.69 -73.69
C GLY A 156 40.53 11.69 -72.79
N LYS A 157 41.82 11.90 -72.54
CA LYS A 157 42.61 11.17 -71.54
C LYS A 157 43.07 12.14 -70.47
N LEU A 158 43.20 11.62 -69.26
CA LEU A 158 43.79 12.36 -68.16
C LEU A 158 45.32 12.35 -68.32
N VAL A 159 45.92 13.52 -68.33
CA VAL A 159 47.36 13.71 -68.44
C VAL A 159 47.86 14.52 -67.27
N VAL A 160 49.02 14.12 -66.75
CA VAL A 160 49.78 14.91 -65.80
C VAL A 160 51.05 15.35 -66.48
N TYR A 161 51.38 16.63 -66.35
CA TYR A 161 52.64 17.15 -66.84
C TYR A 161 53.27 18.16 -65.88
N THR A 162 54.57 18.34 -66.04
CA THR A 162 55.34 19.36 -65.34
C THR A 162 56.33 19.99 -66.30
N SER A 163 56.54 21.29 -66.15
CA SER A 163 57.46 22.07 -66.97
C SER A 163 58.49 22.79 -66.12
N ARG A 164 59.70 22.93 -66.65
CA ARG A 164 60.76 23.73 -66.02
C ARG A 164 61.60 24.48 -67.07
N PRO A 165 62.05 25.70 -66.77
CA PRO A 165 62.98 26.41 -67.63
C PRO A 165 64.34 25.71 -67.61
N ILE A 166 64.99 25.61 -68.77
CA ILE A 166 66.30 25.00 -68.92
C ILE A 166 67.36 26.06 -68.62
N THR A 167 68.24 25.80 -67.66
CA THR A 167 69.34 26.69 -67.24
C THR A 167 70.67 25.94 -67.23
N SER A 168 71.79 26.66 -67.15
CA SER A 168 73.11 26.04 -66.94
C SER A 168 73.24 25.45 -65.53
N SER A 169 74.18 24.53 -65.36
CA SER A 169 74.42 23.81 -64.09
C SER A 169 74.90 24.73 -62.97
N ASP A 170 75.56 25.84 -63.32
CA ASP A 170 76.00 26.89 -62.40
C ASP A 170 74.91 27.94 -62.09
N GLY A 171 73.77 27.89 -62.78
CA GLY A 171 72.66 28.83 -62.65
C GLY A 171 72.97 30.26 -63.10
N ILE A 172 74.10 30.49 -63.80
CA ILE A 172 74.51 31.83 -64.26
C ILE A 172 73.86 32.17 -65.61
N ALA A 173 73.71 31.18 -66.50
CA ALA A 173 73.17 31.41 -67.82
C ALA A 173 71.65 31.67 -67.74
N PRO A 174 71.11 32.63 -68.52
CA PRO A 174 69.68 32.85 -68.59
C PRO A 174 69.00 31.63 -69.21
N ALA A 175 67.75 31.37 -68.79
CA ALA A 175 66.96 30.28 -69.35
C ALA A 175 66.84 30.43 -70.87
N ASN A 176 67.18 29.39 -71.62
CA ASN A 176 67.19 29.41 -73.09
C ASN A 176 66.09 28.54 -73.72
N GLY A 177 65.28 27.88 -72.89
CA GLY A 177 64.17 27.03 -73.31
C GLY A 177 63.40 26.47 -72.12
N VAL A 178 62.45 25.59 -72.41
CA VAL A 178 61.62 24.88 -71.42
C VAL A 178 61.64 23.39 -71.75
N ILE A 179 61.80 22.56 -70.73
CA ILE A 179 61.60 21.11 -70.83
C ILE A 179 60.30 20.74 -70.13
N ILE A 180 59.55 19.83 -70.74
CA ILE A 180 58.25 19.36 -70.24
C ILE A 180 58.29 17.84 -70.19
N PHE A 181 57.97 17.28 -69.03
CA PHE A 181 57.72 15.85 -68.85
C PHE A 181 56.25 15.62 -68.53
N GLY A 182 55.68 14.53 -69.03
CA GLY A 182 54.39 14.10 -68.54
C GLY A 182 54.02 12.67 -68.92
N TYR A 183 52.94 12.21 -68.32
CA TYR A 183 52.42 10.86 -68.46
C TYR A 183 50.90 10.88 -68.47
N ILE A 184 50.33 9.83 -69.05
CA ILE A 184 48.90 9.58 -69.09
C ILE A 184 48.51 8.84 -67.81
N VAL A 185 47.50 9.35 -67.12
CA VAL A 185 46.88 8.63 -66.00
C VAL A 185 45.85 7.67 -66.60
N ASP A 186 46.24 6.41 -66.69
CA ASP A 186 45.39 5.31 -67.13
C ASP A 186 45.03 4.37 -65.96
N GLY A 187 44.39 3.24 -66.28
CA GLY A 187 44.05 2.25 -65.26
C GLY A 187 45.27 1.64 -64.54
N ASN A 188 46.44 1.60 -65.17
CA ASN A 188 47.66 1.08 -64.54
C ASN A 188 48.19 2.06 -63.49
N GLU A 189 48.24 3.35 -63.79
CA GLU A 189 48.65 4.38 -62.83
C GLU A 189 47.71 4.41 -61.61
N ILE A 190 46.39 4.32 -61.83
CA ILE A 190 45.42 4.23 -60.74
C ILE A 190 45.59 2.93 -59.93
N GLN A 191 45.93 1.82 -60.59
CA GLN A 191 46.24 0.57 -59.90
C GLN A 191 47.52 0.65 -59.06
N GLU A 192 48.54 1.40 -59.49
CA GLU A 192 49.73 1.67 -58.66
C GLU A 192 49.35 2.43 -57.39
N ILE A 193 48.50 3.46 -57.50
CA ILE A 193 48.00 4.22 -56.35
C ILE A 193 47.18 3.32 -55.43
N ALA A 194 46.31 2.46 -55.98
CA ALA A 194 45.56 1.47 -55.22
C ALA A 194 46.49 0.51 -54.47
N ASN A 195 47.56 0.04 -55.11
CA ASN A 195 48.55 -0.86 -54.49
C ASN A 195 49.35 -0.17 -53.38
N LEU A 196 49.77 1.09 -53.59
CA LEU A 196 50.52 1.89 -52.61
C LEU A 196 49.69 2.23 -51.38
N THR A 197 48.40 2.52 -51.59
CA THR A 197 47.49 2.91 -50.50
C THR A 197 46.77 1.73 -49.84
N HIS A 198 46.83 0.56 -50.47
CA HIS A 198 46.04 -0.63 -50.12
C HIS A 198 44.54 -0.38 -50.10
N LEU A 199 44.06 0.46 -51.01
CA LEU A 199 42.65 0.83 -51.16
C LEU A 199 42.16 0.47 -52.55
N ASP A 200 40.87 0.19 -52.68
CA ASP A 200 40.23 0.03 -54.00
C ASP A 200 39.93 1.42 -54.56
N VAL A 201 40.65 1.80 -55.61
CA VAL A 201 40.57 3.11 -56.23
C VAL A 201 40.15 2.96 -57.67
N THR A 202 39.09 3.68 -58.05
CA THR A 202 38.63 3.78 -59.43
C THR A 202 38.49 5.25 -59.82
N TYR A 203 38.40 5.54 -61.11
CA TYR A 203 38.34 6.92 -61.61
C TYR A 203 37.34 7.05 -62.76
N ALA A 204 36.82 8.27 -62.94
CA ALA A 204 36.03 8.67 -64.09
C ALA A 204 36.30 10.14 -64.44
N LEU A 205 36.27 10.48 -65.73
CA LEU A 205 36.36 11.88 -66.18
C LEU A 205 35.14 12.67 -65.70
N PHE A 206 35.32 13.94 -65.36
CA PHE A 206 34.25 14.77 -64.80
C PHE A 206 33.13 15.05 -65.81
N GLU A 207 33.47 15.28 -67.08
CA GLU A 207 32.51 15.60 -68.14
C GLU A 207 31.71 14.40 -68.64
N ASN A 208 32.30 13.20 -68.64
CA ASN A 208 31.67 11.99 -69.17
C ASN A 208 31.73 10.80 -68.18
N PRO A 209 30.91 10.83 -67.11
CA PRO A 209 30.82 9.74 -66.13
C PRO A 209 30.11 8.47 -66.68
N SER A 210 29.57 8.53 -67.90
CA SER A 210 28.60 7.58 -68.47
C SER A 210 29.11 6.14 -68.66
N ASP A 211 30.43 5.90 -68.60
CA ASP A 211 31.01 4.56 -68.71
C ASP A 211 31.09 3.81 -67.36
N LYS A 212 30.72 4.43 -66.21
CA LYS A 212 30.76 3.81 -64.87
C LYS A 212 29.55 4.21 -64.00
N PRO A 213 28.47 3.40 -63.94
CA PRO A 213 27.18 3.79 -63.32
C PRO A 213 27.14 3.90 -61.78
N ASP A 214 28.25 3.83 -61.07
CA ASP A 214 28.26 3.64 -59.62
C ASP A 214 28.53 4.95 -58.86
N GLY A 215 27.51 5.81 -58.76
CA GLY A 215 27.52 6.95 -57.84
C GLY A 215 28.36 8.17 -58.27
N PHE A 216 29.06 8.12 -59.40
CA PHE A 216 29.81 9.25 -59.95
C PHE A 216 28.92 10.46 -60.28
N ASP A 217 27.68 10.25 -60.75
CA ASP A 217 26.72 11.34 -60.98
C ASP A 217 26.36 12.08 -59.69
N LEU A 218 26.17 11.33 -58.60
CA LEU A 218 25.89 11.90 -57.28
C LEU A 218 27.11 12.65 -56.75
N ALA A 219 28.31 12.11 -56.95
CA ALA A 219 29.56 12.77 -56.60
C ALA A 219 29.73 14.09 -57.35
N ARG A 220 29.56 14.09 -58.68
CA ARG A 220 29.64 15.29 -59.51
C ARG A 220 28.70 16.41 -59.05
N ALA A 221 27.50 16.06 -58.58
CA ALA A 221 26.52 17.03 -58.09
C ALA A 221 26.85 17.64 -56.72
N ASN A 222 27.72 17.00 -55.92
CA ASN A 222 28.04 17.40 -54.54
C ASN A 222 29.49 17.83 -54.33
N LEU A 223 30.37 17.54 -55.28
CA LEU A 223 31.77 17.95 -55.28
C LEU A 223 31.91 19.37 -55.85
N SER A 224 32.78 20.16 -55.23
CA SER A 224 33.15 21.50 -55.67
C SER A 224 34.61 21.80 -55.32
N LEU A 225 35.14 22.93 -55.80
CA LEU A 225 36.48 23.39 -55.42
C LEU A 225 36.65 23.61 -53.91
N GLU A 226 35.60 24.12 -53.23
CA GLU A 226 35.63 24.32 -51.77
C GLU A 226 35.43 23.03 -50.99
N ASN A 227 34.77 22.03 -51.58
CA ASN A 227 34.52 20.73 -50.98
C ASN A 227 34.87 19.61 -51.98
N ASN A 228 36.17 19.36 -52.08
CA ASN A 228 36.73 18.39 -53.03
C ASN A 228 36.54 16.93 -52.59
N HIS A 229 35.98 16.67 -51.41
CA HIS A 229 35.65 15.32 -50.92
C HIS A 229 34.14 15.16 -50.76
N PHE A 230 33.63 13.97 -51.10
CA PHE A 230 32.23 13.65 -50.92
C PHE A 230 32.04 12.20 -50.46
N ILE A 231 31.30 12.02 -49.36
CA ILE A 231 30.91 10.70 -48.85
C ILE A 231 29.38 10.65 -48.85
N PRO A 232 28.76 9.79 -49.69
CA PRO A 232 27.31 9.64 -49.70
C PRO A 232 26.77 9.20 -48.33
N LYS A 233 25.60 9.75 -47.95
CA LYS A 233 24.93 9.37 -46.69
C LYS A 233 24.37 7.94 -46.71
N SER A 234 24.11 7.38 -47.90
CA SER A 234 23.60 6.03 -48.06
C SER A 234 24.77 5.08 -48.33
N ALA A 235 25.45 4.66 -47.27
CA ALA A 235 26.43 3.58 -47.35
C ALA A 235 25.71 2.22 -47.20
N SER A 236 26.16 1.22 -47.94
CA SER A 236 25.71 -0.15 -47.74
C SER A 236 26.15 -0.67 -46.36
N SER A 237 25.68 -1.84 -45.93
CA SER A 237 26.15 -2.47 -44.69
C SER A 237 27.56 -3.07 -44.81
N GLN A 238 28.08 -3.24 -46.02
CA GLN A 238 29.35 -3.94 -46.29
C GLN A 238 30.47 -3.02 -46.77
N MET A 239 30.13 -2.05 -47.61
CA MET A 239 31.07 -1.13 -48.24
C MET A 239 30.65 0.32 -47.98
N ILE A 240 31.65 1.17 -47.74
CA ILE A 240 31.52 2.62 -47.72
C ILE A 240 32.36 3.19 -48.85
N THR A 241 31.80 4.15 -49.58
CA THR A 241 32.40 4.76 -50.76
C THR A 241 32.62 6.23 -50.51
N GLY A 242 33.78 6.74 -50.91
CA GLY A 242 34.10 8.16 -50.91
C GLY A 242 34.60 8.60 -52.27
N PHE A 243 34.47 9.90 -52.55
CA PHE A 243 34.86 10.49 -53.81
C PHE A 243 35.76 11.70 -53.58
N ILE A 244 36.72 11.88 -54.50
CA ILE A 244 37.67 13.00 -54.52
C ILE A 244 37.54 13.68 -55.88
N LEU A 245 37.38 15.00 -55.88
CA LEU A 245 37.49 15.83 -57.07
C LEU A 245 38.94 16.26 -57.26
N ILE A 246 39.44 16.07 -58.48
CA ILE A 246 40.73 16.59 -58.91
C ILE A 246 40.47 17.65 -59.98
N SER A 247 41.09 18.81 -59.80
CA SER A 247 40.91 20.00 -60.63
C SER A 247 42.24 20.47 -61.20
N GLU A 248 42.18 21.25 -62.29
CA GLU A 248 43.30 21.98 -62.90
C GLU A 248 43.77 23.11 -61.96
N ALA A 249 44.91 23.73 -62.30
CA ALA A 249 45.50 24.80 -61.49
C ALA A 249 44.62 26.07 -61.44
N ASP A 250 43.79 26.30 -62.46
CA ASP A 250 42.83 27.40 -62.55
C ASP A 250 41.48 27.11 -61.89
N GLY A 251 41.27 25.86 -61.45
CA GLY A 251 40.09 25.39 -60.74
C GLY A 251 39.10 24.57 -61.58
N ASP A 252 39.35 24.36 -62.87
CA ASP A 252 38.43 23.57 -63.68
C ASP A 252 38.44 22.08 -63.26
N PRO A 253 37.27 21.43 -63.08
CA PRO A 253 37.21 20.05 -62.62
C PRO A 253 37.57 19.05 -63.73
N VAL A 254 38.55 18.19 -63.46
CA VAL A 254 39.11 17.27 -64.48
C VAL A 254 38.51 15.88 -64.33
N PHE A 255 38.62 15.29 -63.15
CA PHE A 255 38.18 13.92 -62.90
C PHE A 255 37.82 13.67 -61.45
N ILE A 256 37.10 12.57 -61.24
CA ILE A 256 36.66 12.12 -59.92
C ILE A 256 37.32 10.78 -59.64
N LEU A 257 37.97 10.67 -58.49
CA LEU A 257 38.38 9.40 -57.92
C LEU A 257 37.28 8.88 -57.01
N ARG A 258 37.10 7.57 -57.03
CA ARG A 258 36.24 6.82 -56.13
C ARG A 258 37.11 5.87 -55.32
N VAL A 259 36.93 5.89 -54.01
CA VAL A 259 37.61 5.01 -53.07
C VAL A 259 36.56 4.17 -52.37
N ASP A 260 36.65 2.85 -52.52
CA ASP A 260 35.77 1.89 -51.86
C ASP A 260 36.50 1.22 -50.70
N MET A 261 35.84 1.16 -49.54
CA MET A 261 36.40 0.56 -48.34
C MET A 261 35.41 -0.42 -47.69
N PRO A 262 35.89 -1.59 -47.21
CA PRO A 262 35.05 -2.47 -46.40
C PRO A 262 34.69 -1.84 -45.06
N ARG A 263 33.45 -2.06 -44.63
CA ARG A 263 32.87 -1.56 -43.37
C ARG A 263 33.14 -2.50 -42.19
N ASP A 264 34.40 -2.85 -41.99
CA ASP A 264 34.81 -3.82 -40.96
C ASP A 264 34.54 -3.32 -39.55
N ILE A 265 34.68 -2.00 -39.32
CA ILE A 265 34.44 -1.38 -38.01
C ILE A 265 32.94 -1.45 -37.67
N TYR A 266 32.06 -1.18 -38.63
CA TYR A 266 30.62 -1.27 -38.46
C TYR A 266 30.15 -2.71 -38.28
N GLN A 267 30.66 -3.66 -39.06
CA GLN A 267 30.30 -5.08 -38.92
C GLN A 267 30.75 -5.66 -37.57
N LYS A 268 31.99 -5.36 -37.14
CA LYS A 268 32.48 -5.73 -35.79
C LYS A 268 31.70 -4.98 -34.70
N GLY A 269 31.31 -3.74 -34.96
CA GLY A 269 30.48 -2.92 -34.09
C GLY A 269 29.09 -3.54 -33.86
N GLN A 270 28.42 -3.98 -34.93
CA GLN A 270 27.14 -4.71 -34.83
C GLN A 270 27.27 -6.01 -34.02
N SER A 271 28.34 -6.77 -34.25
CA SER A 271 28.62 -7.99 -33.48
C SER A 271 28.85 -7.67 -31.99
N SER A 272 29.55 -6.57 -31.70
CA SER A 272 29.78 -6.10 -30.33
C SER A 272 28.50 -5.60 -29.65
N ILE A 273 27.63 -4.91 -30.38
CA ILE A 273 26.31 -4.47 -29.90
C ILE A 273 25.46 -5.68 -29.56
N LEU A 274 25.41 -6.70 -30.42
CA LEU A 274 24.66 -7.94 -30.15
C LEU A 274 25.13 -8.60 -28.85
N LEU A 275 26.46 -8.74 -28.67
CA LEU A 275 27.04 -9.28 -27.45
C LEU A 275 26.64 -8.46 -26.20
N PHE A 276 26.68 -7.14 -26.30
CA PHE A 276 26.30 -6.25 -25.20
C PHE A 276 24.81 -6.35 -24.86
N VAL A 277 23.94 -6.46 -25.87
CA VAL A 277 22.49 -6.68 -25.67
C VAL A 277 22.24 -8.02 -24.97
N VAL A 278 22.92 -9.10 -25.37
CA VAL A 278 22.82 -10.40 -24.69
C VAL A 278 23.26 -10.28 -23.23
N PHE A 279 24.35 -9.57 -22.95
CA PHE A 279 24.83 -9.33 -21.58
C PHE A 279 23.86 -8.49 -20.74
N ILE A 280 23.26 -7.45 -21.32
CA ILE A 280 22.21 -6.66 -20.63
C ILE A 280 21.00 -7.54 -20.33
N LEU A 281 20.56 -8.38 -21.25
CA LEU A 281 19.43 -9.27 -21.03
C LEU A 281 19.72 -10.30 -19.93
N LEU A 282 20.90 -10.92 -19.95
CA LEU A 282 21.32 -11.87 -18.91
C LEU A 282 21.44 -11.20 -17.54
N SER A 283 22.09 -10.03 -17.46
CA SER A 283 22.19 -9.27 -16.20
C SER A 283 20.81 -8.82 -15.71
N GLY A 284 19.91 -8.43 -16.62
CA GLY A 284 18.53 -8.11 -16.30
C GLY A 284 17.73 -9.28 -15.74
N ILE A 285 17.90 -10.49 -16.30
CA ILE A 285 17.27 -11.71 -15.76
C ILE A 285 17.82 -12.02 -14.36
N ILE A 286 19.14 -11.99 -14.17
CA ILE A 286 19.77 -12.23 -12.87
C ILE A 286 19.28 -11.21 -11.84
N PHE A 287 19.22 -9.93 -12.23
CA PHE A 287 18.73 -8.86 -11.36
C PHE A 287 17.26 -9.08 -10.99
N CYS A 288 16.38 -9.38 -11.94
CA CYS A 288 14.97 -9.72 -11.69
C CYS A 288 14.83 -10.88 -10.69
N LEU A 289 15.59 -11.97 -10.88
CA LEU A 289 15.56 -13.13 -9.99
C LEU A 289 16.07 -12.77 -8.59
N ALA A 290 17.16 -12.02 -8.49
CA ALA A 290 17.72 -11.56 -7.22
C ALA A 290 16.75 -10.62 -6.48
N THR A 291 16.16 -9.65 -7.16
CA THR A 291 15.15 -8.74 -6.57
C THR A 291 13.94 -9.53 -6.10
N PHE A 292 13.44 -10.49 -6.89
CA PHE A 292 12.32 -11.31 -6.49
C PHE A 292 12.65 -12.17 -5.27
N TYR A 293 13.84 -12.79 -5.22
CA TYR A 293 14.31 -13.54 -4.08
C TYR A 293 14.41 -12.68 -2.81
N LEU A 294 15.07 -11.52 -2.91
CA LEU A 294 15.25 -10.59 -1.79
C LEU A 294 13.91 -10.07 -1.28
N LEU A 295 13.01 -9.65 -2.16
CA LEU A 295 11.68 -9.17 -1.77
C LEU A 295 10.84 -10.29 -1.15
N GLY A 296 10.95 -11.51 -1.70
CA GLY A 296 10.37 -12.71 -1.16
C GLY A 296 10.79 -12.91 0.30
N HIS A 297 12.10 -13.00 0.51
CA HIS A 297 12.71 -13.33 1.78
C HIS A 297 12.55 -12.23 2.85
N PHE A 298 12.80 -10.98 2.49
CA PHE A 298 12.83 -9.89 3.47
C PHE A 298 11.45 -9.29 3.77
N VAL A 299 10.52 -9.31 2.81
CA VAL A 299 9.24 -8.60 2.92
C VAL A 299 8.05 -9.57 2.85
N LEU A 300 7.94 -10.33 1.77
CA LEU A 300 6.71 -11.09 1.48
C LEU A 300 6.51 -12.28 2.40
N ASP A 301 7.58 -12.93 2.85
CA ASP A 301 7.53 -14.01 3.83
C ASP A 301 7.07 -13.47 5.21
N LYS A 302 7.60 -12.32 5.65
CA LYS A 302 7.19 -11.71 6.93
C LYS A 302 5.73 -11.28 6.95
N ILE A 303 5.24 -10.67 5.87
CA ILE A 303 3.82 -10.28 5.73
C ILE A 303 2.92 -11.53 5.69
N ALA A 304 3.32 -12.57 4.97
CA ALA A 304 2.56 -13.82 4.91
C ALA A 304 2.48 -14.52 6.27
N TYR A 305 3.57 -14.49 7.04
CA TYR A 305 3.59 -14.99 8.41
C TYR A 305 2.64 -14.20 9.31
N LEU A 306 2.69 -12.86 9.26
CA LEU A 306 1.79 -11.98 10.02
C LEU A 306 0.31 -12.27 9.71
N ASP A 307 -0.04 -12.41 8.42
CA ASP A 307 -1.42 -12.76 8.01
C ASP A 307 -1.85 -14.12 8.58
N GLN A 308 -0.96 -15.13 8.55
CA GLN A 308 -1.25 -16.44 9.12
C GLN A 308 -1.49 -16.39 10.63
N GLU A 309 -0.66 -15.66 11.38
CA GLU A 309 -0.84 -15.53 12.84
C GLU A 309 -2.12 -14.76 13.18
N ILE A 310 -2.44 -13.67 12.47
CA ILE A 310 -3.73 -12.96 12.63
C ILE A 310 -4.91 -13.91 12.41
N GLN A 311 -4.87 -14.71 11.35
CA GLN A 311 -5.95 -15.67 11.07
C GLN A 311 -6.05 -16.77 12.13
N ARG A 312 -4.95 -17.18 12.76
CA ARG A 312 -4.97 -18.12 13.88
C ARG A 312 -5.63 -17.53 15.12
N VAL A 313 -5.26 -16.30 15.50
CA VAL A 313 -5.90 -15.58 16.63
C VAL A 313 -7.40 -15.43 16.37
N ARG A 314 -7.80 -15.04 15.15
CA ARG A 314 -9.22 -14.88 14.77
C ARG A 314 -10.03 -16.19 14.85
N LYS A 315 -9.41 -17.34 14.63
CA LYS A 315 -10.06 -18.66 14.72
C LYS A 315 -10.11 -19.22 16.15
N GLY A 316 -9.68 -18.44 17.15
CA GLY A 316 -9.73 -18.81 18.56
C GLY A 316 -8.83 -20.00 18.92
N SER A 317 -7.82 -20.30 18.11
CA SER A 317 -7.03 -21.52 18.25
C SER A 317 -5.91 -21.42 19.28
N ASP A 318 -5.42 -20.20 19.59
CA ASP A 318 -4.45 -19.95 20.66
C ASP A 318 -4.24 -18.42 20.81
N VAL A 319 -5.02 -17.75 21.68
CA VAL A 319 -4.92 -16.27 21.86
C VAL A 319 -3.64 -15.89 22.63
N LYS A 320 -3.00 -16.85 23.32
CA LYS A 320 -1.90 -16.59 24.27
C LYS A 320 -0.51 -16.52 23.65
N LYS A 321 -0.38 -16.67 22.33
CA LYS A 321 0.93 -16.73 21.66
C LYS A 321 1.26 -15.40 21.02
N GLU A 322 2.28 -14.71 21.55
CA GLU A 322 2.75 -13.44 20.96
C GLU A 322 3.28 -13.66 19.53
N ILE A 323 2.93 -12.74 18.65
CA ILE A 323 3.45 -12.67 17.29
C ILE A 323 4.88 -12.12 17.37
N ILE A 324 5.87 -12.98 17.19
CA ILE A 324 7.28 -12.57 17.22
C ILE A 324 7.80 -12.50 15.78
N ILE A 325 8.12 -11.28 15.33
CA ILE A 325 8.83 -11.04 14.07
C ILE A 325 10.21 -10.47 14.39
N SER A 326 11.26 -11.10 13.86
CA SER A 326 12.63 -10.62 14.04
C SER A 326 12.90 -9.40 13.14
N GLY A 327 13.48 -8.36 13.73
CA GLY A 327 13.88 -7.14 13.02
C GLY A 327 13.64 -5.88 13.85
N LYS A 328 13.94 -4.73 13.25
CA LYS A 328 13.59 -3.39 13.74
C LYS A 328 12.93 -2.56 12.62
N ASP A 329 12.32 -3.26 11.66
CA ASP A 329 11.63 -2.66 10.52
C ASP A 329 10.16 -2.37 10.88
N GLU A 330 9.45 -1.71 9.97
CA GLU A 330 8.06 -1.33 10.14
C GLU A 330 7.14 -2.55 10.32
N ILE A 331 7.52 -3.72 9.78
CA ILE A 331 6.77 -4.96 9.92
C ILE A 331 6.92 -5.52 11.35
N ALA A 332 8.13 -5.44 11.92
CA ALA A 332 8.37 -5.83 13.31
C ALA A 332 7.61 -4.91 14.28
N HIS A 333 7.62 -3.60 14.06
CA HIS A 333 6.83 -2.64 14.85
C HIS A 333 5.33 -2.93 14.77
N LEU A 334 4.79 -3.22 13.57
CA LEU A 334 3.38 -3.56 13.41
C LEU A 334 2.99 -4.83 14.18
N ALA A 335 3.88 -5.83 14.24
CA ALA A 335 3.64 -7.04 15.04
C ALA A 335 3.59 -6.73 16.55
N GLU A 336 4.43 -5.81 17.02
CA GLU A 336 4.43 -5.36 18.42
C GLU A 336 3.13 -4.62 18.77
N ASP A 337 2.69 -3.68 17.94
CA ASP A 337 1.43 -2.96 18.12
C ASP A 337 0.21 -3.91 18.15
N MET A 338 0.23 -4.94 17.29
CA MET A 338 -0.80 -5.96 17.29
C MET A 338 -0.79 -6.83 18.54
N ASN A 339 0.40 -7.20 19.06
CA ASN A 339 0.49 -7.91 20.34
C ASN A 339 -0.10 -7.10 21.48
N GLN A 340 0.16 -5.79 21.52
CA GLN A 340 -0.43 -4.91 22.52
C GLN A 340 -1.96 -4.89 22.40
N THR A 341 -2.48 -4.78 21.19
CA THR A 341 -3.93 -4.81 20.93
C THR A 341 -4.56 -6.13 21.39
N PHE A 342 -3.90 -7.27 21.16
CA PHE A 342 -4.41 -8.57 21.62
C PHE A 342 -4.40 -8.70 23.14
N LYS A 343 -3.37 -8.16 23.83
CA LYS A 343 -3.34 -8.10 25.30
C LYS A 343 -4.50 -7.27 25.85
N ASP A 344 -4.74 -6.09 25.27
CA ASP A 344 -5.83 -5.20 25.69
C ASP A 344 -7.21 -5.87 25.48
N LEU A 345 -7.37 -6.67 24.42
CA LEU A 345 -8.60 -7.46 24.18
C LEU A 345 -8.77 -8.59 25.20
N GLU A 346 -7.71 -9.35 25.52
CA GLU A 346 -7.76 -10.42 26.52
C GLU A 346 -8.11 -9.86 27.91
N GLU A 347 -7.50 -8.75 28.30
CA GLU A 347 -7.81 -8.06 29.56
C GLU A 347 -9.28 -7.60 29.60
N ASN A 348 -9.80 -7.07 28.50
CA ASN A 348 -11.21 -6.69 28.40
C ASN A 348 -12.17 -7.88 28.46
N GLU A 349 -11.86 -9.01 27.80
CA GLU A 349 -12.69 -10.22 27.89
C GLU A 349 -12.73 -10.76 29.33
N GLU A 350 -11.60 -10.78 30.03
CA GLU A 350 -11.54 -11.23 31.42
C GLU A 350 -12.30 -10.27 32.36
N ASN A 351 -12.14 -8.96 32.18
CA ASN A 351 -12.90 -7.95 32.93
C ASN A 351 -14.41 -8.11 32.71
N MET A 352 -14.85 -8.34 31.47
CA MET A 352 -16.26 -8.63 31.17
C MET A 352 -16.74 -9.93 31.82
N ARG A 353 -15.92 -10.98 31.85
CA ARG A 353 -16.26 -12.25 32.50
C ARG A 353 -16.45 -12.07 34.00
N ILE A 354 -15.50 -11.42 34.68
CA ILE A 354 -15.57 -11.10 36.11
C ILE A 354 -16.81 -10.24 36.39
N GLN A 355 -17.08 -9.23 35.57
CA GLN A 355 -18.23 -8.35 35.74
C GLN A 355 -19.55 -9.11 35.57
N ASN A 356 -19.65 -10.02 34.59
CA ASN A 356 -20.83 -10.87 34.41
C ASN A 356 -21.03 -11.86 35.58
N GLU A 357 -19.97 -12.49 36.08
CA GLU A 357 -20.05 -13.34 37.27
C GLU A 357 -20.52 -12.55 38.50
N SER A 358 -19.99 -11.33 38.68
CA SER A 358 -20.41 -10.43 39.76
C SER A 358 -21.89 -10.03 39.65
N LEU A 359 -22.36 -9.82 38.41
CA LEU A 359 -23.75 -9.46 38.13
C LEU A 359 -24.69 -10.63 38.42
N GLU A 360 -24.34 -11.85 38.05
CA GLU A 360 -25.14 -13.04 38.35
C GLU A 360 -25.20 -13.32 39.86
N LEU A 361 -24.09 -13.14 40.59
CA LEU A 361 -24.09 -13.20 42.06
C LEU A 361 -24.98 -12.13 42.68
N SER A 362 -24.89 -10.89 42.19
CA SER A 362 -25.73 -9.78 42.65
C SER A 362 -27.22 -10.07 42.39
N LYS A 363 -27.59 -10.54 41.20
CA LYS A 363 -28.97 -10.96 40.87
C LYS A 363 -29.48 -12.03 41.84
N LYS A 364 -28.68 -13.06 42.11
CA LYS A 364 -29.06 -14.14 43.02
C LYS A 364 -29.28 -13.64 44.45
N ALA A 365 -28.42 -12.75 44.93
CA ALA A 365 -28.60 -12.13 46.24
C ALA A 365 -29.89 -11.28 46.31
N THR A 366 -30.19 -10.51 45.26
CA THR A 366 -31.44 -9.73 45.18
C THR A 366 -32.68 -10.63 45.16
N LEU A 367 -32.64 -11.76 44.45
CA LEU A 367 -33.76 -12.71 44.40
C LEU A 367 -34.07 -13.32 45.79
N ASN A 368 -33.03 -13.72 46.53
CA ASN A 368 -33.21 -14.25 47.89
C ASN A 368 -33.85 -13.22 48.83
N ILE A 369 -33.43 -11.94 48.75
CA ILE A 369 -34.02 -10.87 49.58
C ILE A 369 -35.51 -10.68 49.24
N LEU A 370 -35.89 -10.76 47.96
CA LEU A 370 -37.28 -10.65 47.52
C LEU A 370 -38.15 -11.79 48.07
N GLU A 371 -37.63 -13.02 48.14
CA GLU A 371 -38.35 -14.17 48.72
C GLU A 371 -38.58 -13.99 50.23
N ASP A 372 -37.57 -13.53 50.99
CA ASP A 372 -37.69 -13.30 52.43
C ASP A 372 -38.71 -12.20 52.78
N VAL A 373 -38.76 -11.14 51.97
CA VAL A 373 -39.74 -10.05 52.14
C VAL A 373 -41.17 -10.55 51.89
N ALA A 374 -41.39 -11.36 50.85
CA ALA A 374 -42.70 -11.91 50.54
C ALA A 374 -43.21 -12.87 51.64
N ALA A 375 -42.33 -13.66 52.25
CA ALA A 375 -42.68 -14.53 53.38
C ALA A 375 -43.11 -13.72 54.62
N SER A 376 -42.39 -12.64 54.91
CA SER A 376 -42.65 -11.76 56.07
C SER A 376 -43.99 -11.03 55.97
N GLU A 377 -44.38 -10.56 54.78
CA GLU A 377 -45.67 -9.90 54.56
C GLU A 377 -46.88 -10.83 54.78
N LYS A 378 -46.73 -12.13 54.44
CA LYS A 378 -47.79 -13.12 54.60
C LYS A 378 -48.06 -13.43 56.07
N GLU A 379 -47.01 -13.63 56.87
CA GLU A 379 -47.14 -13.93 58.30
C GLU A 379 -47.82 -12.79 59.07
N LEU A 380 -47.54 -11.53 58.71
CA LEU A 380 -48.12 -10.35 59.37
C LEU A 380 -49.63 -10.22 59.11
N LYS A 381 -50.09 -10.58 57.90
CA LYS A 381 -51.51 -10.59 57.57
C LYS A 381 -52.28 -11.65 58.37
N ASP A 382 -51.73 -12.85 58.50
CA ASP A 382 -52.42 -13.96 59.18
C ASP A 382 -52.63 -13.68 60.68
N LYS A 383 -51.61 -13.12 61.37
CA LYS A 383 -51.72 -12.72 62.79
C LYS A 383 -52.78 -11.63 63.03
N THR A 384 -52.94 -10.70 62.08
CA THR A 384 -53.92 -9.61 62.18
C THR A 384 -55.36 -10.13 62.09
N ILE A 385 -55.61 -11.12 61.23
CA ILE A 385 -56.92 -11.73 61.05
C ILE A 385 -57.36 -12.50 62.30
N GLU A 386 -56.43 -13.18 62.97
CA GLU A 386 -56.72 -13.98 64.16
C GLU A 386 -57.15 -13.10 65.36
N LEU A 387 -56.48 -11.98 65.58
CA LEU A 387 -56.82 -11.03 66.65
C LEU A 387 -58.24 -10.44 66.48
N LEU A 388 -58.62 -10.14 65.24
CA LEU A 388 -59.96 -9.64 64.91
C LEU A 388 -61.07 -10.65 65.26
N LYS A 389 -60.84 -11.94 65.00
CA LYS A 389 -61.80 -13.01 65.35
C LYS A 389 -62.03 -13.13 66.85
N PHE A 390 -60.97 -13.06 67.66
CA PHE A 390 -61.07 -13.13 69.12
C PHE A 390 -61.86 -11.96 69.71
N LYS A 391 -61.58 -10.73 69.25
CA LYS A 391 -62.32 -9.54 69.72
C LYS A 391 -63.81 -9.65 69.39
N GLN A 392 -64.15 -10.07 68.17
CA GLN A 392 -65.54 -10.18 67.74
C GLN A 392 -66.33 -11.22 68.55
N ALA A 393 -65.71 -12.38 68.86
CA ALA A 393 -66.34 -13.41 69.67
C ALA A 393 -66.67 -12.94 71.09
N ALA A 394 -65.77 -12.19 71.72
CA ALA A 394 -65.98 -11.64 73.07
C ALA A 394 -67.12 -10.59 73.11
N ASP A 395 -67.21 -9.72 72.11
CA ASP A 395 -68.25 -8.67 72.02
C ASP A 395 -69.66 -9.26 71.85
N THR A 396 -69.80 -10.42 71.19
CA THR A 396 -71.09 -11.09 70.93
C THR A 396 -71.57 -12.05 72.03
N SER A 397 -70.85 -12.20 73.14
CA SER A 397 -71.26 -13.09 74.24
C SER A 397 -72.57 -12.61 74.89
N PHE A 398 -73.47 -13.55 75.21
CA PHE A 398 -74.78 -13.26 75.83
C PHE A 398 -74.70 -12.91 77.31
N ASP A 399 -73.68 -13.39 78.01
CA ASP A 399 -73.46 -13.07 79.41
C ASP A 399 -72.70 -11.76 79.55
N HIS A 400 -73.04 -10.97 80.58
CA HIS A 400 -72.27 -9.78 80.94
C HIS A 400 -70.83 -10.19 81.14
N THR A 401 -69.91 -9.64 80.35
CA THR A 401 -68.47 -9.88 80.48
C THR A 401 -67.73 -8.55 80.59
N ILE A 402 -66.93 -8.42 81.64
CA ILE A 402 -65.99 -7.32 81.83
C ILE A 402 -64.58 -7.86 82.01
N ILE A 403 -63.59 -7.09 81.56
CA ILE A 403 -62.20 -7.30 81.92
C ILE A 403 -61.74 -6.07 82.68
N THR A 404 -61.03 -6.26 83.79
CA THR A 404 -60.49 -5.19 84.61
C THR A 404 -58.97 -5.30 84.71
N ASP A 405 -58.26 -4.21 84.96
CA ASP A 405 -56.87 -4.27 85.40
C ASP A 405 -56.72 -4.97 86.77
N ALA A 406 -55.48 -5.09 87.24
CA ALA A 406 -55.14 -5.70 88.54
C ALA A 406 -55.73 -4.97 89.77
N ASP A 407 -56.18 -3.72 89.62
CA ASP A 407 -56.81 -2.92 90.67
C ASP A 407 -58.34 -2.99 90.68
N GLY A 408 -58.92 -3.71 89.72
CA GLY A 408 -60.35 -3.90 89.55
C GLY A 408 -61.03 -2.77 88.79
N VAL A 409 -60.28 -2.00 88.00
CA VAL A 409 -60.80 -0.96 87.11
C VAL A 409 -61.10 -1.56 85.74
N VAL A 410 -62.32 -1.40 85.24
CA VAL A 410 -62.78 -2.01 83.99
C VAL A 410 -62.04 -1.40 82.79
N ILE A 411 -61.46 -2.26 81.95
CA ILE A 411 -60.73 -1.90 80.71
C ILE A 411 -61.41 -2.44 79.44
N TYR A 412 -62.32 -3.40 79.59
CA TYR A 412 -63.16 -3.91 78.53
C TYR A 412 -64.53 -4.29 79.07
N VAL A 413 -65.56 -4.09 78.26
CA VAL A 413 -66.95 -4.41 78.57
C VAL A 413 -67.65 -4.83 77.28
N ASN A 414 -68.32 -5.98 77.31
CA ASN A 414 -69.10 -6.46 76.18
C ASN A 414 -70.50 -5.83 76.15
N HIS A 415 -71.22 -6.02 75.04
CA HIS A 415 -72.54 -5.41 74.88
C HIS A 415 -73.57 -5.93 75.91
N ALA A 416 -73.50 -7.21 76.29
CA ALA A 416 -74.39 -7.79 77.29
C ALA A 416 -74.26 -7.13 78.67
N ALA A 417 -73.06 -6.68 79.05
CA ALA A 417 -72.84 -5.98 80.30
C ALA A 417 -73.49 -4.58 80.33
N GLU A 418 -73.49 -3.86 79.20
CA GLU A 418 -74.22 -2.59 79.07
C GLU A 418 -75.73 -2.82 79.22
N MET A 419 -76.25 -3.84 78.54
CA MET A 419 -77.67 -4.21 78.57
C MET A 419 -78.12 -4.67 79.96
N LEU A 420 -77.30 -5.47 80.66
CA LEU A 420 -77.63 -5.99 81.98
C LEU A 420 -77.57 -4.89 83.06
N THR A 421 -76.53 -4.06 83.06
CA THR A 421 -76.35 -3.06 84.11
C THR A 421 -77.13 -1.77 83.84
N GLY A 422 -77.39 -1.46 82.57
CA GLY A 422 -77.98 -0.20 82.12
C GLY A 422 -76.99 0.98 82.08
N TYR A 423 -75.69 0.72 82.27
CA TYR A 423 -74.62 1.70 82.09
C TYR A 423 -74.01 1.58 80.70
N LEU A 424 -73.65 2.70 80.08
CA LEU A 424 -72.96 2.69 78.79
C LEU A 424 -71.50 2.27 78.98
N ARG A 425 -70.91 1.67 77.94
CA ARG A 425 -69.51 1.25 77.90
C ARG A 425 -68.57 2.37 78.34
N GLU A 426 -68.79 3.61 77.88
CA GLU A 426 -67.93 4.75 78.27
C GLU A 426 -68.03 5.10 79.76
N GLU A 427 -69.15 4.78 80.42
CA GLU A 427 -69.33 4.99 81.86
C GLU A 427 -68.75 3.85 82.69
N MET A 428 -68.68 2.64 82.11
CA MET A 428 -68.16 1.45 82.77
C MET A 428 -66.62 1.37 82.66
N ILE A 429 -66.05 1.71 81.50
CA ILE A 429 -64.60 1.74 81.28
C ILE A 429 -63.96 2.81 82.18
N GLY A 430 -62.95 2.43 82.95
CA GLY A 430 -62.30 3.30 83.93
C GLY A 430 -63.01 3.36 85.30
N ALA A 431 -64.19 2.74 85.43
CA ALA A 431 -64.89 2.61 86.71
C ALA A 431 -64.63 1.24 87.36
N LYS A 432 -64.96 1.11 88.64
CA LYS A 432 -64.95 -0.19 89.36
C LYS A 432 -66.34 -0.81 89.35
N PRO A 433 -66.50 -2.15 89.35
CA PRO A 433 -67.81 -2.84 89.40
C PRO A 433 -68.71 -2.45 90.57
N SER A 434 -68.15 -1.79 91.59
CA SER A 434 -68.91 -1.07 92.61
C SER A 434 -69.90 -0.02 92.08
N LEU A 435 -69.84 0.33 90.80
CA LEU A 435 -70.79 1.21 90.13
C LEU A 435 -72.20 0.59 90.08
N TRP A 436 -72.31 -0.73 89.87
CA TRP A 436 -73.58 -1.48 89.89
C TRP A 436 -73.66 -2.51 91.02
N GLY A 437 -72.55 -2.82 91.70
CA GLY A 437 -72.48 -3.67 92.89
C GLY A 437 -72.60 -2.91 94.22
N LYS A 438 -72.17 -3.55 95.33
CA LYS A 438 -72.20 -3.14 96.76
C LYS A 438 -73.40 -3.58 97.61
N GLN A 439 -74.27 -4.47 97.13
CA GLN A 439 -75.53 -4.77 97.83
C GLN A 439 -75.40 -5.99 98.76
N MET A 440 -74.23 -6.66 98.74
CA MET A 440 -73.92 -7.81 99.62
C MET A 440 -73.25 -7.36 100.93
N SER A 441 -73.20 -8.26 101.92
CA SER A 441 -72.54 -7.98 103.21
C SER A 441 -71.02 -7.74 103.04
N HIS A 442 -70.42 -7.06 104.03
CA HIS A 442 -68.97 -6.82 104.02
C HIS A 442 -68.16 -8.12 103.97
N GLU A 443 -68.56 -9.11 104.77
CA GLU A 443 -67.94 -10.45 104.81
C GLU A 443 -67.96 -11.15 103.44
N PHE A 444 -69.01 -10.95 102.64
CA PHE A 444 -69.11 -11.53 101.30
C PHE A 444 -68.05 -10.94 100.36
N TYR A 445 -67.94 -9.61 100.30
CA TYR A 445 -66.95 -8.95 99.44
C TYR A 445 -65.52 -9.19 99.90
N GLU A 446 -65.28 -9.28 101.21
CA GLU A 446 -63.97 -9.63 101.77
C GLU A 446 -63.54 -11.03 101.30
N LYS A 447 -64.43 -12.03 101.42
CA LYS A 447 -64.19 -13.39 100.92
C LYS A 447 -63.92 -13.41 99.42
N MET A 448 -64.68 -12.65 98.64
CA MET A 448 -64.48 -12.52 97.19
C MET A 448 -63.09 -11.98 96.87
N TRP A 449 -62.70 -10.85 97.47
CA TRP A 449 -61.40 -10.22 97.21
C TRP A 449 -60.24 -11.11 97.65
N ILE A 450 -60.33 -11.79 98.81
CA ILE A 450 -59.33 -12.77 99.24
C ILE A 450 -59.20 -13.89 98.21
N THR A 451 -60.33 -14.41 97.71
CA THR A 451 -60.33 -15.51 96.72
C THR A 451 -59.62 -15.10 95.43
N ILE A 452 -59.94 -13.94 94.87
CA ILE A 452 -59.41 -13.53 93.55
C ILE A 452 -58.05 -12.85 93.62
N LYS A 453 -57.74 -12.09 94.68
CA LYS A 453 -56.45 -11.36 94.81
C LYS A 453 -55.39 -12.15 95.56
N THR A 454 -55.75 -12.76 96.69
CA THR A 454 -54.78 -13.42 97.57
C THR A 454 -54.58 -14.88 97.17
N GLU A 455 -55.68 -15.65 97.08
CA GLU A 455 -55.62 -17.05 96.70
C GLU A 455 -55.46 -17.26 95.19
N LYS A 456 -55.74 -16.23 94.39
CA LYS A 456 -55.67 -16.24 92.91
C LYS A 456 -56.53 -17.36 92.30
N LYS A 457 -57.67 -17.65 92.92
CA LYS A 457 -58.64 -18.64 92.45
C LYS A 457 -59.85 -17.97 91.83
N ILE A 458 -60.59 -18.75 91.06
CA ILE A 458 -61.89 -18.33 90.53
C ILE A 458 -62.86 -18.15 91.69
N PHE A 459 -63.50 -16.98 91.75
CA PHE A 459 -64.63 -16.76 92.65
C PHE A 459 -65.93 -17.05 91.90
N ALA A 460 -66.84 -17.78 92.54
CA ALA A 460 -68.20 -18.01 92.06
C ALA A 460 -69.20 -17.75 93.18
N GLY A 461 -70.22 -16.93 92.92
CA GLY A 461 -71.24 -16.63 93.92
C GLY A 461 -72.42 -15.84 93.35
N GLU A 462 -73.55 -15.92 94.03
CA GLU A 462 -74.72 -15.11 93.71
C GLU A 462 -74.54 -13.71 94.31
N ILE A 463 -74.63 -12.67 93.48
CA ILE A 463 -74.47 -11.27 93.87
C ILE A 463 -75.77 -10.55 93.57
N THR A 464 -76.27 -9.81 94.56
CA THR A 464 -77.33 -8.83 94.32
C THR A 464 -76.69 -7.56 93.78
N ASN A 465 -77.14 -7.10 92.63
CA ASN A 465 -76.66 -5.88 91.98
C ASN A 465 -77.83 -4.91 91.76
N LYS A 466 -77.51 -3.66 91.43
CA LYS A 466 -78.48 -2.59 91.20
C LYS A 466 -78.20 -1.94 89.85
N ARG A 467 -79.22 -1.93 88.97
CA ARG A 467 -79.14 -1.32 87.64
C ARG A 467 -79.10 0.20 87.79
N LYS A 468 -78.66 0.91 86.75
CA LYS A 468 -78.64 2.39 86.70
C LYS A 468 -80.01 3.01 87.00
N ASN A 469 -81.10 2.37 86.55
CA ASN A 469 -82.48 2.80 86.79
C ASN A 469 -82.99 2.54 88.23
N GLY A 470 -82.16 1.94 89.08
CA GLY A 470 -82.46 1.66 90.48
C GLY A 470 -83.05 0.27 90.75
N GLN A 471 -83.38 -0.52 89.73
CA GLN A 471 -83.90 -1.87 89.88
C GLN A 471 -82.83 -2.83 90.43
N VAL A 472 -83.18 -3.58 91.47
CA VAL A 472 -82.32 -4.62 92.04
C VAL A 472 -82.51 -5.92 91.26
N TYR A 473 -81.41 -6.59 90.94
CA TYR A 473 -81.39 -7.86 90.21
C TYR A 473 -80.35 -8.79 90.81
N LEU A 474 -80.57 -10.10 90.64
CA LEU A 474 -79.70 -11.14 91.18
C LEU A 474 -78.89 -11.74 90.03
N VAL A 475 -77.57 -11.78 90.18
CA VAL A 475 -76.66 -12.40 89.21
C VAL A 475 -75.93 -13.57 89.82
N SER A 476 -75.62 -14.57 89.00
CA SER A 476 -74.56 -15.54 89.28
C SER A 476 -73.26 -14.99 88.69
N ALA A 477 -72.31 -14.62 89.54
CA ALA A 477 -71.06 -13.99 89.13
C ALA A 477 -69.91 -14.99 89.21
N ARG A 478 -69.05 -14.99 88.18
CA ARG A 478 -67.77 -15.70 88.15
C ARG A 478 -66.65 -14.73 87.83
N ILE A 479 -65.66 -14.63 88.71
CA ILE A 479 -64.52 -13.72 88.54
C ILE A 479 -63.23 -14.55 88.50
N THR A 480 -62.50 -14.42 87.40
CA THR A 480 -61.29 -15.20 87.12
C THR A 480 -60.07 -14.27 87.06
N PRO A 481 -59.06 -14.46 87.92
CA PRO A 481 -57.79 -13.75 87.80
C PRO A 481 -56.93 -14.35 86.67
N ILE A 482 -56.35 -13.51 85.83
CA ILE A 482 -55.34 -13.89 84.85
C ILE A 482 -53.98 -13.44 85.36
N VAL A 483 -53.04 -14.38 85.45
CA VAL A 483 -51.71 -14.18 86.02
C VAL A 483 -50.62 -14.34 84.96
N SER A 484 -49.53 -13.58 85.09
CA SER A 484 -48.32 -13.78 84.29
C SER A 484 -47.61 -15.10 84.66
N GLU A 485 -46.61 -15.50 83.88
CA GLU A 485 -45.72 -16.63 84.21
C GLU A 485 -45.03 -16.46 85.58
N GLU A 486 -44.86 -15.22 86.04
CA GLU A 486 -44.26 -14.85 87.33
C GLU A 486 -45.27 -14.85 88.49
N GLY A 487 -46.52 -15.22 88.23
CA GLY A 487 -47.59 -15.31 89.23
C GLY A 487 -48.20 -13.97 89.63
N ILE A 488 -47.90 -12.87 88.92
CA ILE A 488 -48.48 -11.55 89.18
C ILE A 488 -49.83 -11.45 88.46
N ILE A 489 -50.87 -10.94 89.12
CA ILE A 489 -52.18 -10.72 88.49
C ILE A 489 -52.03 -9.61 87.44
N GLN A 490 -52.33 -9.94 86.18
CA GLN A 490 -52.35 -8.97 85.08
C GLN A 490 -53.71 -8.28 84.97
N PHE A 491 -54.79 -9.05 85.05
CA PHE A 491 -56.16 -8.55 84.91
C PHE A 491 -57.17 -9.57 85.48
N PHE A 492 -58.42 -9.14 85.64
CA PHE A 492 -59.53 -10.05 86.00
C PHE A 492 -60.57 -10.10 84.88
N VAL A 493 -61.16 -11.27 84.68
CA VAL A 493 -62.33 -11.46 83.81
C VAL A 493 -63.54 -11.74 84.69
N GLY A 494 -64.51 -10.84 84.69
CA GLY A 494 -65.78 -10.98 85.39
C GLY A 494 -66.88 -11.35 84.41
N ILE A 495 -67.58 -12.45 84.67
CA ILE A 495 -68.77 -12.89 83.92
C ILE A 495 -69.96 -12.94 84.87
N GLU A 496 -71.07 -12.29 84.51
CA GLU A 496 -72.31 -12.29 85.29
C GLU A 496 -73.49 -12.77 84.43
N SER A 497 -74.29 -13.69 84.97
CA SER A 497 -75.54 -14.16 84.36
C SER A 497 -76.72 -13.76 85.23
N ASP A 498 -77.77 -13.16 84.65
CA ASP A 498 -78.99 -12.74 85.37
C ASP A 498 -79.85 -13.96 85.73
N ILE A 499 -80.04 -14.20 87.04
CA ILE A 499 -80.84 -15.33 87.56
C ILE A 499 -82.12 -14.85 88.26
N THR A 500 -82.51 -13.58 88.06
CA THR A 500 -83.64 -12.96 88.76
C THR A 500 -84.96 -13.67 88.47
N GLU A 501 -85.24 -13.98 87.21
CA GLU A 501 -86.49 -14.65 86.79
C GLU A 501 -86.50 -16.14 87.18
N GLU A 502 -85.34 -16.79 87.11
CA GLU A 502 -85.17 -18.18 87.52
C GLU A 502 -85.47 -18.34 89.02
N ARG A 503 -84.93 -17.44 89.85
CA ARG A 503 -85.17 -17.42 91.31
C ARG A 503 -86.62 -17.10 91.66
N ALA A 504 -87.23 -16.13 90.98
CA ALA A 504 -88.65 -15.80 91.17
C ALA A 504 -89.57 -16.97 90.81
N SER A 505 -89.23 -17.71 89.76
CA SER A 505 -89.96 -18.90 89.33
C SER A 505 -89.85 -20.05 90.34
N GLN A 506 -88.67 -20.27 90.92
CA GLN A 506 -88.48 -21.25 91.99
C GLN A 506 -89.29 -20.92 93.25
N LEU A 507 -89.35 -19.66 93.67
CA LEU A 507 -90.13 -19.23 94.83
C LEU A 507 -91.66 -19.37 94.62
N ARG A 508 -92.18 -19.15 93.41
CA ARG A 508 -93.59 -19.41 93.08
C ARG A 508 -93.95 -20.89 93.25
N ILE A 509 -93.06 -21.79 92.84
CA ILE A 509 -93.27 -23.25 92.96
C ILE A 509 -93.34 -23.65 94.44
N VAL A 510 -92.45 -23.11 95.28
CA VAL A 510 -92.43 -23.42 96.73
C VAL A 510 -93.68 -22.90 97.44
N ARG A 511 -94.22 -21.73 97.07
CA ARG A 511 -95.42 -21.16 97.69
C ARG A 511 -96.71 -21.95 97.37
N HIS A 512 -96.88 -22.38 96.12
CA HIS A 512 -98.03 -23.21 95.72
C HIS A 512 -98.05 -24.58 96.43
N ALA A 513 -96.88 -25.12 96.78
CA ALA A 513 -96.81 -26.38 97.53
C ALA A 513 -97.32 -26.25 98.97
N ALA A 514 -97.17 -25.08 99.61
CA ALA A 514 -97.63 -24.85 100.99
C ALA A 514 -99.16 -24.66 101.10
N GLU A 515 -99.79 -23.97 100.13
CA GLU A 515 -101.26 -23.73 100.13
C GLU A 515 -102.08 -25.01 99.89
N LEU A 516 -101.54 -25.98 99.15
CA LEU A 516 -102.14 -27.30 98.95
C LEU A 516 -102.18 -28.14 100.25
N GLN A 517 -101.23 -27.92 101.16
CA GLN A 517 -101.14 -28.69 102.40
C GLN A 517 -102.21 -28.24 103.42
N GLU A 518 -102.50 -26.95 103.48
CA GLU A 518 -103.52 -26.36 104.37
C GLU A 518 -104.95 -26.70 103.89
N SER A 519 -105.17 -26.79 102.57
CA SER A 519 -106.46 -27.23 102.00
C SER A 519 -106.76 -28.71 102.28
N ASN A 520 -105.75 -29.55 102.44
CA ASN A 520 -105.94 -30.98 102.72
C ASN A 520 -106.35 -31.24 104.19
N GLU A 521 -105.79 -30.49 105.15
CA GLU A 521 -106.15 -30.61 106.57
C GLU A 521 -107.60 -30.16 106.85
N LEU A 522 -108.13 -29.21 106.09
CA LEU A 522 -109.52 -28.75 106.22
C LEU A 522 -110.54 -29.78 105.70
N ILE A 523 -110.17 -30.54 104.66
CA ILE A 523 -111.00 -31.60 104.06
C ILE A 523 -111.08 -32.82 105.00
N GLU A 524 -110.00 -33.18 105.68
CA GLU A 524 -110.00 -34.26 106.68
C GLU A 524 -110.93 -33.95 107.86
N LYS A 525 -110.91 -32.72 108.39
CA LYS A 525 -111.79 -32.31 109.49
C LYS A 525 -113.28 -32.28 109.12
N GLN A 526 -113.63 -31.99 107.86
CA GLN A 526 -115.03 -32.08 107.41
C GLN A 526 -115.48 -33.53 107.22
N LYS A 527 -114.57 -34.42 106.83
CA LYS A 527 -114.83 -35.86 106.68
C LYS A 527 -115.10 -36.53 108.02
N GLU A 528 -114.32 -36.23 109.06
CA GLU A 528 -114.56 -36.73 110.43
C GLU A 528 -115.89 -36.24 111.02
N ARG A 529 -116.30 -35.01 110.71
CA ARG A 529 -117.59 -34.44 111.16
C ARG A 529 -118.79 -35.13 110.49
N ALA A 530 -118.66 -35.50 109.21
CA ALA A 530 -119.70 -36.22 108.46
C ALA A 530 -119.83 -37.69 108.88
N GLU A 531 -118.73 -38.35 109.26
CA GLU A 531 -118.75 -39.76 109.72
C GLU A 531 -119.34 -39.93 111.13
N SER A 532 -119.31 -38.90 111.99
CA SER A 532 -119.95 -38.93 113.31
C SER A 532 -121.48 -38.76 113.30
N ILE A 533 -122.05 -38.23 112.21
CA ILE A 533 -123.51 -38.02 112.05
C ILE A 533 -124.21 -39.28 111.51
N LEU A 534 -123.46 -40.25 110.95
CA LEU A 534 -124.01 -41.49 110.38
C LEU A 534 -124.07 -42.70 111.35
N ARG A 535 -123.78 -42.52 112.65
CA ARG A 535 -123.93 -43.55 113.69
C ARG A 535 -125.05 -43.21 114.68
N TYR A 536 -126.26 -43.01 114.16
CA TYR A 536 -127.53 -43.16 114.89
C TYR A 536 -128.33 -44.30 114.28
#